data_AF-A0A2A2E1B5-F1
#
_entry.id   AF-A0A2A2E1B5-F1
#
_cell.length_a   1.000
_cell.length_b   1.000
_cell.length_c   1.000
_cell.angle_alpha   90.00
_cell.angle_beta   90.00
_cell.angle_gamma   90.00
#
_symmetry.space_group_name_H-M   'P 1'
#
loop_
_entity.id
_entity.type
_entity.pdbx_description
1 polymer ?
#
loop_
_entity_poly.entity_id
_entity_poly.type
_entity_poly.pdbx_seq_one_letter_code
_entity_poly.pdbx_strand_id
1 'polypeptide(L)'
;LAPILTHLGEAAGDLLPVFERYWINGSDLTVELPVLGTSQPYPWWDVPPDLLAQLRAENPAPLVDNLMQWLQEETPDLYLAWPEQNLRLKVDHFVRRHGTSSSLQNDLLDYLIQEQQG
;
A
#
# COMPACT_ATOMS: atom_id res chain seq x y z
N LEU A 1 -3.55 -5.81 -8.38
CA LEU A 1 -2.80 -6.88 -9.09
C LEU A 1 -2.04 -6.33 -10.30
N ALA A 2 -2.67 -5.58 -11.21
CA ALA A 2 -1.98 -5.04 -12.40
C ALA A 2 -0.66 -4.28 -12.09
N PRO A 3 -0.60 -3.33 -11.14
CA PRO A 3 0.65 -2.60 -10.86
C PRO A 3 1.78 -3.53 -10.40
N ILE A 4 1.45 -4.57 -9.63
CA ILE A 4 2.40 -5.56 -9.13
C ILE A 4 3.02 -6.35 -10.28
N LEU A 5 2.20 -6.89 -11.18
CA LEU A 5 2.70 -7.71 -12.27
C LEU A 5 3.44 -6.89 -13.33
N THR A 6 2.98 -5.66 -13.61
CA THR A 6 3.68 -4.74 -14.51
C THR A 6 5.07 -4.40 -13.99
N HIS A 7 5.21 -4.15 -12.69
CA HIS A 7 6.49 -3.84 -12.07
C HIS A 7 7.44 -5.04 -12.07
N LEU A 8 6.92 -6.24 -11.82
CA LEU A 8 7.74 -7.46 -11.77
C LEU A 8 8.24 -7.90 -13.14
N GLY A 9 7.56 -7.50 -14.23
CA GLY A 9 7.99 -7.82 -15.59
C GLY A 9 8.15 -9.33 -15.78
N GLU A 10 9.35 -9.76 -16.17
CA GLU A 10 9.69 -11.18 -16.37
C GLU A 10 9.53 -12.02 -15.10
N ALA A 11 9.77 -11.43 -13.91
CA ALA A 11 9.59 -12.12 -12.62
C ALA A 11 8.10 -12.31 -12.23
N ALA A 12 7.16 -11.73 -12.99
CA ALA A 12 5.74 -11.98 -12.77
C ALA A 12 5.37 -13.45 -13.02
N GLY A 13 6.14 -14.14 -13.87
CA GLY A 13 5.93 -15.55 -14.20
C GLY A 13 6.17 -16.44 -12.99
N ASP A 14 7.15 -16.08 -12.16
CA ASP A 14 7.42 -16.78 -10.91
C ASP A 14 6.21 -16.66 -9.98
N LEU A 15 5.62 -15.46 -9.82
CA LEU A 15 4.48 -15.20 -8.93
C LEU A 15 3.15 -15.86 -9.36
N LEU A 16 2.92 -16.00 -10.66
CA LEU A 16 1.70 -16.62 -11.18
C LEU A 16 2.07 -17.56 -12.34
N PRO A 17 2.64 -18.75 -12.05
CA PRO A 17 3.20 -19.63 -13.06
C PRO A 17 2.13 -20.47 -13.79
N VAL A 18 0.86 -20.05 -13.74
CA VAL A 18 -0.27 -20.86 -14.20
C VAL A 18 -0.73 -20.45 -15.60
N PHE A 19 -0.63 -19.16 -15.93
CA PHE A 19 -1.12 -18.63 -17.22
C PHE A 19 -0.14 -17.64 -17.82
N GLU A 20 0.00 -17.66 -19.15
CA GLU A 20 0.81 -16.71 -19.91
C GLU A 20 0.11 -15.35 -20.11
N ARG A 21 -1.22 -15.30 -19.95
CA ARG A 21 -2.02 -14.12 -20.29
C ARG A 21 -3.05 -13.81 -19.22
N TYR A 22 -3.00 -12.58 -18.73
CA TYR A 22 -3.91 -12.05 -17.71
C TYR A 22 -4.72 -10.89 -18.28
N TRP A 23 -6.01 -10.86 -17.95
CA TRP A 23 -6.87 -9.71 -18.19
C TRP A 23 -7.13 -9.03 -16.85
N ILE A 24 -6.55 -7.85 -16.63
CA ILE A 24 -6.64 -7.13 -15.35
C ILE A 24 -7.00 -5.68 -15.62
N ASN A 25 -8.08 -5.21 -15.00
CA ASN A 25 -8.54 -3.82 -15.09
C ASN A 25 -8.70 -3.29 -16.53
N GLY A 26 -9.08 -4.15 -17.48
CA GLY A 26 -9.29 -3.77 -18.88
C GLY A 26 -8.01 -3.76 -19.73
N SER A 27 -6.87 -4.12 -19.15
CA SER A 27 -5.60 -4.30 -19.85
C SER A 27 -5.24 -5.77 -19.96
N ASP A 28 -4.70 -6.17 -21.10
CA ASP A 28 -4.04 -7.45 -21.25
C ASP A 28 -2.59 -7.37 -20.78
N LEU A 29 -2.14 -8.39 -20.06
CA LEU A 29 -0.76 -8.55 -19.64
C LEU A 29 -0.28 -9.94 -20.04
N THR A 30 0.82 -9.99 -20.78
CA THR A 30 1.48 -11.23 -21.18
C THR A 30 2.73 -11.42 -20.35
N VAL A 31 2.92 -12.61 -19.79
CA VAL A 31 4.03 -12.97 -18.91
C VAL A 31 4.60 -14.29 -19.41
N GLU A 32 5.93 -14.39 -19.47
CA GLU A 32 6.58 -15.66 -19.80
C GLU A 32 6.43 -16.65 -18.63
N LEU A 33 6.02 -17.88 -18.93
CA LEU A 33 5.91 -18.91 -17.90
C LEU A 33 7.31 -19.40 -17.51
N PRO A 34 7.61 -19.46 -16.20
CA PRO A 34 8.86 -20.03 -15.74
C PRO A 34 8.85 -21.56 -15.97
N VAL A 35 10.03 -22.14 -16.12
CA VAL A 35 10.19 -23.60 -16.11
C VAL A 35 9.73 -24.09 -14.73
N LEU A 36 8.64 -24.87 -14.70
CA LEU A 36 8.08 -25.40 -13.45
C LEU A 36 9.13 -26.25 -12.71
N GLY A 37 9.68 -25.69 -11.64
CA GLY A 37 10.63 -26.35 -10.75
C GLY A 37 9.96 -27.21 -9.68
N THR A 38 10.77 -27.78 -8.79
CA THR A 38 10.27 -28.49 -7.60
C THR A 38 9.53 -27.54 -6.65
N SER A 39 8.52 -28.06 -5.93
CA SER A 39 7.75 -27.27 -4.95
C SER A 39 8.66 -26.53 -3.97
N GLN A 40 8.49 -25.22 -3.87
CA GLN A 40 9.20 -24.36 -2.92
C GLN A 40 8.44 -24.29 -1.58
N PRO A 41 9.15 -24.09 -0.45
CA PRO A 41 8.51 -23.88 0.84
C PRO A 41 7.76 -22.54 0.86
N TYR A 42 6.63 -22.48 1.58
CA TYR A 42 5.88 -21.24 1.76
C TYR A 42 6.55 -20.30 2.79
N PRO A 43 6.57 -18.98 2.56
CA PRO A 43 6.24 -18.31 1.30
C PRO A 43 7.35 -18.54 0.28
N TRP A 44 6.96 -18.87 -0.94
CA TRP A 44 7.90 -19.22 -2.02
C TRP A 44 8.36 -17.99 -2.82
N TRP A 45 7.85 -16.80 -2.50
CA TRP A 45 8.20 -15.56 -3.18
C TRP A 45 8.67 -14.51 -2.16
N ASP A 46 9.69 -13.75 -2.55
CA ASP A 46 10.17 -12.57 -1.85
C ASP A 46 9.57 -11.32 -2.50
N VAL A 47 9.10 -10.36 -1.70
CA VAL A 47 8.59 -9.09 -2.22
C VAL A 47 9.78 -8.17 -2.51
N PRO A 48 10.00 -7.71 -3.76
CA PRO A 48 11.07 -6.75 -4.02
C PRO A 48 10.83 -5.45 -3.23
N PRO A 49 11.84 -4.93 -2.50
CA PRO A 49 11.69 -3.68 -1.75
C PRO A 49 11.26 -2.49 -2.63
N ASP A 50 11.75 -2.45 -3.88
CA ASP A 50 11.44 -1.41 -4.85
C ASP A 50 9.99 -1.45 -5.32
N LEU A 51 9.39 -2.65 -5.41
CA LEU A 51 7.96 -2.80 -5.70
C LEU A 51 7.13 -2.16 -4.59
N LEU A 52 7.47 -2.43 -3.32
CA LEU A 52 6.76 -1.83 -2.20
C LEU A 52 6.94 -0.31 -2.17
N ALA A 53 8.10 0.21 -2.55
CA ALA A 53 8.33 1.65 -2.65
C ALA A 53 7.48 2.28 -3.78
N GLN A 54 7.41 1.64 -4.95
CA GLN A 54 6.60 2.13 -6.08
C GLN A 54 5.11 2.06 -5.80
N LEU A 55 4.59 0.96 -5.25
CA LEU A 55 3.18 0.85 -4.88
C LEU A 55 2.77 1.93 -3.87
N ARG A 56 3.65 2.24 -2.91
CA ARG A 56 3.45 3.34 -1.95
C ARG A 56 3.46 4.71 -2.62
N ALA A 57 4.33 4.93 -3.61
CA ALA A 57 4.40 6.18 -4.35
C ALA A 57 3.20 6.39 -5.28
N GLU A 58 2.71 5.34 -5.93
CA GLU A 58 1.59 5.40 -6.88
C GLU A 58 0.26 5.65 -6.17
N ASN A 59 0.01 4.99 -5.04
CA ASN A 59 -1.25 5.12 -4.33
C ASN A 59 -1.11 4.95 -2.81
N PRO A 60 -1.15 6.05 -2.03
CA PRO A 60 -1.09 5.98 -0.57
C PRO A 60 -2.41 5.53 0.07
N ALA A 61 -3.49 5.30 -0.70
CA ALA A 61 -4.81 4.98 -0.14
C ALA A 61 -4.81 3.82 0.88
N PRO A 62 -4.11 2.68 0.66
CA PRO A 62 -4.07 1.61 1.67
C PRO A 62 -3.45 2.05 2.99
N LEU A 63 -2.43 2.92 2.94
CA LEU A 63 -1.79 3.46 4.13
C LEU A 63 -2.72 4.44 4.85
N VAL A 64 -3.42 5.30 4.10
CA VAL A 64 -4.43 6.22 4.66
C VAL A 64 -5.55 5.44 5.33
N ASP A 65 -6.07 4.38 4.70
CA ASP A 65 -7.14 3.55 5.24
C ASP A 65 -6.70 2.85 6.54
N ASN A 66 -5.48 2.30 6.56
CA ASN A 66 -4.91 1.71 7.77
C ASN A 66 -4.75 2.73 8.89
N LEU A 67 -4.30 3.96 8.59
CA LEU A 67 -4.15 5.01 9.60
C LEU A 67 -5.51 5.50 10.11
N MET A 68 -6.52 5.60 9.24
CA MET A 68 -7.89 5.93 9.64
C MET A 68 -8.48 4.87 10.57
N GLN A 69 -8.29 3.59 10.24
CA GLN A 69 -8.71 2.48 11.12
C GLN A 69 -7.97 2.54 12.46
N TRP A 70 -6.66 2.73 12.44
CA TRP A 70 -5.86 2.82 13.66
C TRP A 70 -6.28 4.01 14.54
N LEU A 71 -6.55 5.19 13.96
CA LEU A 71 -7.09 6.34 14.70
C LEU A 71 -8.42 6.00 15.37
N GLN A 72 -9.30 5.28 14.67
CA GLN A 72 -10.59 4.87 15.20
C GLN A 72 -10.45 3.90 16.39
N GLU A 73 -9.47 3.00 16.35
CA GLU A 73 -9.26 1.96 17.36
C GLU A 73 -8.47 2.47 18.57
N GLU A 74 -7.37 3.19 18.34
CA GLU A 74 -6.39 3.52 19.39
C GLU A 74 -6.53 4.96 19.91
N THR A 75 -7.04 5.90 19.10
CA THR A 75 -7.26 7.29 19.53
C THR A 75 -8.63 7.85 19.12
N PRO A 76 -9.74 7.27 19.61
CA PRO A 76 -11.10 7.65 19.20
C PRO A 76 -11.42 9.14 19.39
N ASP A 77 -10.84 9.78 20.41
CA ASP A 77 -11.02 11.21 20.68
C ASP A 77 -10.56 12.09 19.51
N LEU A 78 -9.42 11.76 18.90
CA LEU A 78 -8.92 12.46 17.71
C LEU A 78 -9.71 12.08 16.46
N TYR A 79 -10.13 10.82 16.35
CA TYR A 79 -10.94 10.35 15.24
C TYR A 79 -12.28 11.11 15.14
N LEU A 80 -12.92 11.35 16.29
CA LEU A 80 -14.23 12.01 16.37
C LEU A 80 -14.17 13.54 16.43
N ALA A 81 -12.98 14.13 16.53
CA ALA A 81 -12.82 15.58 16.64
C ALA A 81 -13.16 16.34 15.34
N TRP A 82 -13.19 15.66 14.20
CA TRP A 82 -13.61 16.21 12.91
C TRP A 82 -14.59 15.27 12.21
N PRO A 83 -15.36 15.76 11.22
CA PRO A 83 -16.03 14.88 10.27
C PRO A 83 -15.02 13.95 9.59
N GLU A 84 -15.36 12.66 9.47
CA GLU A 84 -14.47 11.61 8.94
C GLU A 84 -13.81 11.99 7.60
N GLN A 85 -14.59 12.59 6.68
CA GLN A 85 -14.07 13.02 5.38
C GLN A 85 -12.95 14.06 5.51
N ASN A 86 -13.07 15.00 6.46
CA ASN A 86 -12.06 16.03 6.70
C ASN A 86 -10.82 15.43 7.35
N LEU A 87 -11.01 14.52 8.31
CA LEU A 87 -9.90 13.79 8.92
C LEU A 87 -9.12 12.98 7.87
N ARG A 88 -9.84 12.28 6.98
CA ARG A 88 -9.22 11.50 5.89
C ARG A 88 -8.40 12.39 4.95
N LEU A 89 -8.89 13.58 4.61
CA LEU A 89 -8.14 14.54 3.80
C LEU A 89 -6.87 15.03 4.51
N LYS A 90 -6.92 15.26 5.83
CA LYS A 90 -5.74 15.63 6.63
C LYS A 90 -4.72 14.48 6.67
N VAL A 91 -5.17 13.25 6.87
CA VAL A 91 -4.30 12.06 6.86
C VAL A 91 -3.68 11.83 5.48
N ASP A 92 -4.46 11.92 4.39
CA ASP A 92 -3.93 11.82 3.02
C ASP A 92 -2.89 12.90 2.73
N HIS A 93 -3.17 14.15 3.14
CA HIS A 93 -2.21 15.24 3.00
C HIS A 93 -0.90 14.99 3.77
N PHE A 94 -1.02 14.55 5.03
CA PHE A 94 0.13 14.19 5.86
C PHE A 94 0.98 13.09 5.23
N VAL A 95 0.35 11.99 4.80
CA VAL A 95 1.04 10.84 4.18
C VAL A 95 1.79 11.25 2.92
N ARG A 96 1.18 12.07 2.05
CA ARG A 96 1.84 12.57 0.83
C ARG A 96 3.05 13.44 1.11
N ARG A 97 3.06 14.16 2.24
CA ARG A 97 4.11 15.12 2.61
C ARG A 97 5.26 14.49 3.39
N HIS A 98 4.96 13.52 4.25
CA HIS A 98 5.94 12.94 5.19
C HIS A 98 6.41 11.53 4.80
N GLY A 99 5.74 10.85 3.86
CA GLY A 99 6.10 9.50 3.44
C GLY A 99 5.89 8.46 4.55
N THR A 100 6.67 7.37 4.54
CA THR A 100 6.64 6.34 5.59
C THR A 100 7.90 6.45 6.48
N SER A 101 7.74 6.94 7.71
CA SER A 101 8.77 6.90 8.75
C SER A 101 8.51 5.72 9.71
N SER A 102 9.54 5.30 10.46
CA SER A 102 9.38 4.31 11.53
C SER A 102 8.49 4.80 12.69
N SER A 103 8.21 6.11 12.75
CA SER A 103 7.41 6.80 13.78
C SER A 103 6.12 7.40 13.23
N LEU A 104 5.64 6.95 12.07
CA LEU A 104 4.58 7.60 11.31
C LEU A 104 3.30 7.88 12.12
N GLN A 105 2.92 6.95 13.01
CA GLN A 105 1.76 7.10 13.88
C GLN A 105 1.94 8.24 14.88
N ASN A 106 3.08 8.32 15.55
CA ASN A 106 3.36 9.41 16.50
C ASN A 106 3.46 10.75 15.78
N ASP A 107 4.13 10.77 14.63
CA ASP A 107 4.25 11.97 13.79
C ASP A 107 2.87 12.47 13.32
N LEU A 108 1.94 11.54 13.00
CA LEU A 108 0.55 11.85 12.66
C LEU A 108 -0.22 12.42 13.84
N LEU A 109 -0.08 11.84 15.04
CA LEU A 109 -0.74 12.35 16.25
C LEU A 109 -0.31 13.79 16.54
N ASP A 110 0.99 14.06 16.53
CA ASP A 110 1.53 15.39 16.76
C ASP A 110 0.99 16.40 15.74
N TYR A 111 0.93 16.01 14.46
CA TYR A 111 0.35 16.82 13.39
C TYR A 111 -1.14 17.15 13.65
N LEU A 112 -1.94 16.14 13.98
CA LEU A 112 -3.38 16.33 14.24
C LEU A 112 -3.63 17.19 15.49
N ILE A 113 -2.85 16.99 16.55
CA ILE A 113 -2.96 17.81 17.78
C ILE A 113 -2.67 19.29 17.48
N GLN A 114 -1.65 19.58 16.66
CA GLN A 114 -1.35 20.95 16.25
C GLN A 114 -2.50 21.57 15.44
N GLU A 115 -3.11 20.82 14.54
CA GLU A 115 -4.26 21.27 13.72
C GLU A 115 -5.54 21.49 14.52
N GLN A 116 -5.68 20.96 15.74
CA GLN A 116 -6.81 21.27 16.63
C GLN A 116 -6.67 22.61 17.36
N GLN A 117 -5.44 23.08 17.52
CA GLN A 117 -5.12 24.26 18.33
C GLN A 117 -5.05 25.55 17.50
N GLY A 118 -5.02 25.45 16.17
CA GLY A 118 -5.03 26.56 15.22
C GLY A 118 -6.42 26.85 14.69
#